data_AF-A0A5B8UPK5-F1
#
_entry.id   AF-A0A5B8UPK5-F1
#
_cell.length_a   1.000
_cell.length_b   1.000
_cell.length_c   1.000
_cell.angle_alpha   90.00
_cell.angle_beta   90.00
_cell.angle_gamma   90.00
#
_symmetry.space_group_name_H-M   'P 1'
#
loop_
_entity.id
_entity.type
_entity.pdbx_description
1 polymer ?
#
loop_
_entity_poly.entity_id
_entity_poly.type
_entity_poly.pdbx_seq_one_letter_code
_entity_poly.pdbx_strand_id
1 'polypeptide(L)'
;MDKTEIAYKNIRAFLIMIQYAEGTYGKDGYKRLYGGGSFNDFAKHPNSKQTKWGITSTAAGAYQILSKTWNEIQPKLGLPDFSPASQDKAAIELIRRRKALDDVYAGRFAQAIAKCRKEWASLPGAGYGQNEKNVQNLLAVIKVAGGMTA
;
A
#
# COMPACT_ATOMS: atom_id res chain seq x y z
N MET A 1 -25.21 10.23 -0.40
CA MET A 1 -23.79 10.42 -0.78
C MET A 1 -23.63 9.83 -2.17
N ASP A 2 -22.95 10.53 -3.08
CA ASP A 2 -22.78 10.03 -4.46
C ASP A 2 -21.89 8.77 -4.47
N LYS A 3 -22.12 7.85 -5.42
CA LYS A 3 -21.34 6.62 -5.57
C LYS A 3 -19.85 6.92 -5.78
N THR A 4 -19.54 8.00 -6.50
CA THR A 4 -18.16 8.46 -6.71
C THR A 4 -17.50 8.90 -5.41
N GLU A 5 -18.26 9.59 -4.55
CA GLU A 5 -17.77 10.05 -3.25
C GLU A 5 -17.50 8.88 -2.30
N ILE A 6 -18.37 7.87 -2.30
CA ILE A 6 -18.17 6.62 -1.53
C ILE A 6 -16.90 5.90 -2.03
N ALA A 7 -16.77 5.73 -3.35
CA ALA A 7 -15.59 5.09 -3.94
C ALA A 7 -14.29 5.83 -3.56
N TYR A 8 -14.30 7.16 -3.60
CA TYR A 8 -13.16 7.99 -3.21
C TYR A 8 -12.80 7.83 -1.72
N LYS A 9 -13.80 7.84 -0.82
CA LYS A 9 -13.56 7.59 0.60
C LYS A 9 -13.00 6.20 0.85
N ASN A 10 -13.55 5.20 0.18
CA ASN A 10 -13.14 3.80 0.34
C ASN A 10 -11.71 3.56 -0.13
N ILE A 11 -11.31 4.08 -1.29
CA ILE A 11 -9.92 3.93 -1.75
C ILE A 11 -8.94 4.66 -0.83
N ARG A 12 -9.29 5.86 -0.36
CA ARG A 12 -8.46 6.59 0.60
C ARG A 12 -8.31 5.82 1.92
N ALA A 13 -9.39 5.27 2.46
CA ALA A 13 -9.36 4.47 3.67
C ALA A 13 -8.54 3.19 3.50
N PHE A 14 -8.62 2.55 2.34
CA PHE A 14 -7.84 1.36 2.03
C PHE A 14 -6.34 1.65 1.90
N LEU A 15 -5.96 2.77 1.27
CA LEU A 15 -4.57 3.21 1.22
C LEU A 15 -4.02 3.49 2.62
N ILE A 16 -4.78 4.17 3.48
CA ILE A 16 -4.41 4.38 4.89
C ILE A 16 -4.20 3.05 5.63
N MET A 17 -5.06 2.06 5.38
CA MET A 17 -4.90 0.72 5.96
C MET A 17 -3.62 0.04 5.50
N ILE A 18 -3.24 0.14 4.21
CA ILE A 18 -1.96 -0.40 3.73
C ILE A 18 -0.80 0.29 4.43
N GLN A 19 -0.82 1.62 4.58
CA GLN A 19 0.23 2.34 5.31
C GLN A 19 0.33 1.87 6.76
N TYR A 20 -0.80 1.67 7.44
CA TYR A 20 -0.82 1.11 8.78
C TYR A 20 -0.22 -0.31 8.82
N ALA A 21 -0.60 -1.17 7.87
CA ALA A 21 -0.14 -2.55 7.81
C ALA A 21 1.38 -2.64 7.62
N GLU A 22 1.92 -1.79 6.74
CA GLU A 22 3.35 -1.67 6.45
C GLU A 22 4.15 -0.87 7.50
N GLY A 23 3.49 -0.31 8.52
CA GLY A 23 4.15 0.48 9.57
C GLY A 23 4.66 1.85 9.10
N THR A 24 3.98 2.41 8.10
CA THR A 24 4.31 3.66 7.40
C THR A 24 3.20 4.70 7.52
N TYR A 25 2.22 4.53 8.40
CA TYR A 25 1.13 5.50 8.56
C TYR A 25 1.64 6.92 8.88
N GLY A 26 1.12 7.91 8.15
CA GLY A 26 1.40 9.33 8.35
C GLY A 26 2.31 9.94 7.27
N LYS A 27 2.53 11.25 7.35
CA LYS A 27 3.27 12.02 6.33
C LYS A 27 4.69 11.47 6.06
N ASP A 28 5.33 10.95 7.09
CA ASP A 28 6.69 10.42 7.01
C ASP A 28 6.73 9.00 6.41
N GLY A 29 5.57 8.38 6.18
CA GLY A 29 5.46 7.10 5.48
C GLY A 29 6.04 7.13 4.07
N TYR A 30 5.77 8.22 3.35
CA TYR A 30 6.20 8.38 1.95
C TYR A 30 7.72 8.39 1.78
N LYS A 31 8.48 8.69 2.85
CA LYS A 31 9.93 8.66 2.86
C LYS A 31 10.52 7.40 3.49
N ARG A 32 9.72 6.42 3.92
CA ARG A 32 10.22 5.26 4.68
C ARG A 32 11.00 4.29 3.80
N LEU A 33 12.12 3.79 4.30
CA LEU A 33 12.79 2.61 3.75
C LEU A 33 12.46 1.39 4.60
N TYR A 34 12.47 0.21 3.98
CA TYR A 34 12.43 -1.06 4.69
C TYR A 34 13.43 -1.07 5.85
N GLY A 35 12.99 -1.60 6.98
CA GLY A 35 13.88 -1.77 8.12
C GLY A 35 14.16 -0.49 8.93
N GLY A 36 13.52 0.61 8.59
CA GLY A 36 13.44 1.76 9.47
C GLY A 36 14.31 2.97 9.10
N GLY A 37 14.85 3.01 7.88
CA GLY A 37 15.50 4.21 7.34
C GLY A 37 14.50 5.21 6.72
N SER A 38 15.03 6.29 6.16
CA SER A 38 14.28 7.21 5.31
C SER A 38 15.10 7.73 4.14
N PHE A 39 14.44 8.24 3.10
CA PHE A 39 15.04 8.92 1.95
C PHE A 39 14.41 10.30 1.74
N ASN A 40 15.12 11.25 1.12
CA ASN A 40 14.61 12.62 0.93
C ASN A 40 14.50 13.03 -0.55
N ASP A 41 15.11 12.29 -1.47
CA ASP A 41 14.99 12.52 -2.91
C ASP A 41 13.84 11.68 -3.49
N PHE A 42 12.82 12.38 -3.99
CA PHE A 42 11.64 11.77 -4.59
C PHE A 42 11.73 11.66 -6.12
N ALA A 43 12.80 12.11 -6.77
CA ALA A 43 12.92 12.07 -8.24
C ALA A 43 12.81 10.65 -8.81
N LYS A 44 13.14 9.63 -8.01
CA LYS A 44 13.03 8.22 -8.37
C LYS A 44 12.84 7.35 -7.13
N HIS A 45 12.40 6.11 -7.33
CA HIS A 45 12.42 5.12 -6.27
C HIS A 45 13.87 4.94 -5.78
N PRO A 46 14.14 4.95 -4.45
CA PRO A 46 15.50 5.01 -3.92
C PRO A 46 16.35 3.78 -4.25
N ASN A 47 15.71 2.64 -4.53
CA ASN A 47 16.33 1.35 -4.87
C ASN A 47 17.46 0.96 -3.88
N SER A 48 17.29 1.38 -2.62
CA SER A 48 18.26 1.16 -1.56
C SER A 48 18.01 -0.22 -0.97
N LYS A 49 18.97 -1.15 -1.11
CA LYS A 49 18.89 -2.48 -0.52
C LYS A 49 19.15 -2.37 0.99
N GLN A 50 18.14 -2.70 1.79
CA GLN A 50 18.20 -2.70 3.24
C GLN A 50 18.11 -4.13 3.76
N THR A 51 18.99 -4.50 4.69
CA THR A 51 18.96 -5.83 5.33
C THR A 51 18.53 -5.67 6.78
N LYS A 52 17.41 -6.28 7.16
CA LYS A 52 16.91 -6.35 8.55
C LYS A 52 16.27 -7.69 8.82
N TRP A 53 16.43 -8.19 10.04
CA TRP A 53 15.84 -9.47 10.49
C TRP A 53 16.15 -10.63 9.53
N GLY A 54 17.34 -10.65 8.95
CA GLY A 54 17.77 -11.69 7.99
C GLY A 54 17.21 -11.56 6.57
N ILE A 55 16.45 -10.50 6.26
CA ILE A 55 15.82 -10.28 4.95
C ILE A 55 16.39 -9.01 4.30
N THR A 56 16.77 -9.12 3.03
CA THR A 56 17.18 -7.99 2.18
C THR A 56 16.01 -7.55 1.31
N SER A 57 15.62 -6.28 1.39
CA SER A 57 14.53 -5.71 0.61
C SER A 57 14.87 -4.33 0.08
N THR A 58 14.24 -3.96 -1.04
CA THR A 58 14.28 -2.59 -1.59
C THR A 58 12.99 -1.82 -1.32
N ALA A 59 12.10 -2.35 -0.48
CA ALA A 59 10.81 -1.73 -0.20
C ALA A 59 10.98 -0.30 0.32
N ALA A 60 10.22 0.62 -0.27
CA ALA A 60 10.25 2.04 0.09
C ALA A 60 8.88 2.70 -0.04
N GLY A 61 8.77 3.84 0.62
CA GLY A 61 7.59 4.69 0.58
C GLY A 61 6.44 4.21 1.45
N ALA A 62 5.33 4.92 1.35
CA ALA A 62 4.14 4.72 2.18
C ALA A 62 3.53 3.32 1.99
N TYR A 63 3.76 2.70 0.83
CA TYR A 63 3.21 1.39 0.48
C TYR A 63 4.29 0.31 0.35
N GLN A 64 5.52 0.59 0.83
CA GLN A 64 6.65 -0.35 0.81
C GLN A 64 6.85 -1.04 -0.55
N ILE A 65 6.74 -0.26 -1.63
CA ILE A 65 6.85 -0.76 -3.01
C ILE A 65 8.29 -1.20 -3.25
N LEU A 66 8.49 -2.39 -3.82
CA LEU A 66 9.82 -2.88 -4.21
C LEU A 66 10.29 -2.17 -5.48
N SER A 67 11.60 -1.96 -5.62
CA SER A 67 12.19 -1.33 -6.82
C SER A 67 11.85 -2.06 -8.12
N LYS A 68 11.81 -3.41 -8.09
CA LYS A 68 11.38 -4.22 -9.24
C LYS A 68 9.93 -3.90 -9.64
N THR A 69 9.02 -3.90 -8.67
CA THR A 69 7.61 -3.57 -8.88
C THR A 69 7.43 -2.15 -9.38
N TRP A 70 8.18 -1.19 -8.82
CA TRP A 70 8.17 0.19 -9.28
C TRP A 70 8.57 0.32 -10.74
N ASN A 71 9.69 -0.30 -11.14
CA ASN A 71 10.19 -0.27 -12.52
C ASN A 71 9.18 -0.87 -13.53
N GLU A 72 8.33 -1.80 -13.10
CA GLU A 72 7.25 -2.35 -13.94
C GLU A 72 6.05 -1.40 -14.09
N ILE A 73 5.74 -0.59 -13.07
CA ILE A 73 4.50 0.21 -12.98
C ILE A 73 4.72 1.64 -13.43
N GLN A 74 5.85 2.25 -13.06
CA GLN A 74 6.19 3.63 -13.38
C GLN A 74 5.98 3.95 -14.87
N PRO A 75 6.54 3.20 -15.84
CA PRO A 75 6.34 3.50 -17.26
C PRO A 75 4.90 3.26 -17.73
N LYS A 76 4.20 2.24 -17.19
CA LYS A 76 2.81 1.93 -17.58
C LYS A 76 1.83 3.04 -17.23
N LEU A 77 2.11 3.76 -16.16
CA LEU A 77 1.29 4.86 -15.67
C LEU A 77 1.84 6.24 -16.03
N GLY A 78 3.01 6.32 -16.67
CA GLY A 78 3.69 7.58 -16.96
C GLY A 78 4.00 8.39 -15.70
N LEU A 79 4.39 7.73 -14.60
CA LEU A 79 4.68 8.43 -13.34
C LEU A 79 6.02 9.18 -13.45
N PRO A 80 6.04 10.50 -13.16
CA PRO A 80 7.22 11.34 -13.39
C PRO A 80 8.32 11.11 -12.34
N ASP A 81 7.95 10.62 -11.16
CA ASP A 81 8.79 10.57 -9.97
C ASP A 81 8.26 9.54 -8.97
N PHE A 82 8.86 9.46 -7.78
CA PHE A 82 8.40 8.66 -6.65
C PHE A 82 7.74 9.51 -5.55
N SER A 83 7.20 10.69 -5.89
CA SER A 83 6.51 11.59 -4.96
C SER A 83 5.30 10.92 -4.29
N PRO A 84 4.75 11.49 -3.20
CA PRO A 84 3.56 10.95 -2.55
C PRO A 84 2.40 10.65 -3.50
N ALA A 85 2.11 11.57 -4.43
CA ALA A 85 1.05 11.38 -5.42
C ALA A 85 1.34 10.22 -6.39
N SER A 86 2.59 10.05 -6.80
CA SER A 86 3.01 8.94 -7.67
C SER A 86 2.96 7.60 -6.91
N GLN A 87 3.33 7.58 -5.63
CA GLN A 87 3.20 6.40 -4.78
C GLN A 87 1.73 5.98 -4.60
N ASP A 88 0.82 6.93 -4.36
CA ASP A 88 -0.62 6.66 -4.24
C ASP A 88 -1.17 6.03 -5.53
N LYS A 89 -0.85 6.61 -6.69
CA LYS A 89 -1.25 6.09 -8.00
C LYS A 89 -0.71 4.68 -8.25
N ALA A 90 0.55 4.43 -7.92
CA ALA A 90 1.14 3.10 -8.04
C ALA A 90 0.47 2.08 -7.11
N ALA A 91 0.16 2.45 -5.87
CA ALA A 91 -0.57 1.59 -4.95
C ALA A 91 -1.99 1.26 -5.44
N ILE A 92 -2.72 2.23 -6.01
CA ILE A 92 -4.03 2.00 -6.62
C ILE A 92 -3.93 1.03 -7.80
N GLU A 93 -2.91 1.19 -8.65
CA GLU A 93 -2.65 0.26 -9.75
C GLU A 93 -2.30 -1.16 -9.27
N LEU A 94 -1.58 -1.28 -8.15
CA LEU A 94 -1.32 -2.57 -7.52
C LEU A 94 -2.59 -3.23 -7.00
N ILE A 95 -3.49 -2.48 -6.36
CA ILE A 95 -4.82 -2.94 -5.95
C ILE A 95 -5.61 -3.41 -7.17
N ARG A 96 -5.59 -2.64 -8.28
CA ARG A 96 -6.23 -3.00 -9.55
C ARG A 96 -5.65 -4.29 -10.14
N ARG A 97 -4.32 -4.42 -10.18
CA ARG A 97 -3.59 -5.61 -10.66
C ARG A 97 -3.99 -6.88 -9.89
N ARG A 98 -4.32 -6.74 -8.59
CA ARG A 98 -4.83 -7.81 -7.74
C ARG A 98 -6.35 -8.06 -7.87
N LYS A 99 -7.03 -7.37 -8.80
CA LYS A 99 -8.48 -7.44 -9.02
C LYS A 99 -9.30 -7.09 -7.77
N ALA A 100 -8.76 -6.19 -6.94
CA ALA A 100 -9.35 -5.78 -5.67
C ALA A 100 -10.02 -4.40 -5.74
N LEU A 101 -9.78 -3.61 -6.80
CA LEU A 101 -10.22 -2.22 -6.85
C LEU A 101 -11.74 -2.06 -6.77
N ASP A 102 -12.50 -2.90 -7.49
CA ASP A 102 -13.97 -2.87 -7.44
C ASP A 102 -14.52 -3.30 -6.08
N ASP A 103 -13.81 -4.18 -5.38
CA ASP A 103 -14.16 -4.56 -4.01
C ASP A 103 -13.90 -3.41 -3.04
N VAL A 104 -12.78 -2.71 -3.19
CA VAL A 104 -12.49 -1.50 -2.40
C VAL A 104 -13.58 -0.46 -2.62
N TYR A 105 -13.87 -0.10 -3.88
CA TYR A 105 -14.89 0.91 -4.18
C TYR A 105 -16.25 0.55 -3.62
N ALA A 106 -16.63 -0.73 -3.66
CA ALA A 106 -17.88 -1.22 -3.12
C ALA A 106 -17.87 -1.51 -1.62
N GLY A 107 -16.79 -1.23 -0.88
CA GLY A 107 -16.73 -1.47 0.57
C GLY A 107 -16.59 -2.93 0.98
N ARG A 108 -16.27 -3.82 0.05
CA ARG A 108 -16.00 -5.26 0.25
C ARG A 108 -14.56 -5.48 0.71
N PHE A 109 -14.21 -4.86 1.83
CA PHE A 109 -12.81 -4.71 2.27
C PHE A 109 -12.13 -6.04 2.63
N ALA A 110 -12.85 -6.99 3.23
CA ALA A 110 -12.28 -8.29 3.57
C ALA A 110 -11.83 -9.05 2.31
N GLN A 111 -12.64 -9.00 1.24
CA GLN A 111 -12.32 -9.60 -0.05
C GLN A 111 -11.13 -8.87 -0.70
N ALA A 112 -11.11 -7.54 -0.64
CA ALA A 112 -10.00 -6.73 -1.16
C ALA A 112 -8.67 -7.05 -0.43
N ILE A 113 -8.67 -7.14 0.91
CA ILE A 113 -7.49 -7.51 1.71
C ILE A 113 -6.98 -8.89 1.28
N ALA A 114 -7.87 -9.88 1.18
CA ALA A 114 -7.49 -11.25 0.79
C ALA A 114 -6.87 -11.31 -0.61
N LYS A 115 -7.36 -10.51 -1.56
CA LYS A 115 -6.80 -10.43 -2.92
C LYS A 115 -5.42 -9.74 -2.94
N CYS A 116 -5.21 -8.77 -2.06
CA CYS A 116 -3.97 -7.99 -1.98
C CYS A 116 -2.84 -8.67 -1.20
N ARG A 117 -3.08 -9.79 -0.50
CA ARG A 117 -2.08 -10.46 0.37
C ARG A 117 -0.75 -10.85 -0.30
N LYS A 118 -0.74 -11.06 -1.62
CA LYS A 118 0.49 -11.38 -2.37
C LYS A 118 1.29 -10.14 -2.80
N GLU A 119 0.78 -8.94 -2.52
CA GLU A 119 1.44 -7.68 -2.83
C GLU A 119 2.12 -7.08 -1.60
N TRP A 120 1.44 -7.13 -0.45
CA TRP A 120 1.93 -6.60 0.82
C TRP A 120 2.08 -7.73 1.83
N ALA A 121 3.32 -7.99 2.24
CA ALA A 121 3.68 -9.11 3.11
C ALA A 121 3.11 -8.98 4.53
N SER A 122 2.73 -7.77 4.93
CA SER A 122 2.07 -7.48 6.21
C SER A 122 0.61 -7.92 6.25
N LEU A 123 -0.02 -8.21 5.11
CA LEU A 123 -1.43 -8.61 5.06
C LEU A 123 -1.63 -10.08 5.45
N PRO A 124 -2.78 -10.44 6.03
CA PRO A 124 -3.06 -11.80 6.48
C PRO A 124 -3.07 -12.81 5.32
N GLY A 125 -2.45 -13.97 5.56
CA GLY A 125 -2.30 -15.06 4.62
C GLY A 125 -1.31 -14.78 3.50
N ALA A 126 -0.41 -13.81 3.65
CA ALA A 126 0.62 -13.51 2.66
C ALA A 126 1.66 -14.63 2.56
N GLY A 127 1.92 -15.35 3.66
CA GLY A 127 2.75 -16.55 3.68
C GLY A 127 4.25 -16.28 3.56
N TYR A 128 4.69 -15.04 3.77
CA TYR A 128 6.12 -14.67 3.72
C TYR A 128 6.86 -14.95 5.03
N GLY A 129 6.21 -15.52 6.04
CA GLY A 129 6.79 -15.74 7.37
C GLY A 129 7.12 -14.44 8.11
N GLN A 130 6.53 -13.32 7.70
CA GLN A 130 6.64 -12.01 8.34
C GLN A 130 5.45 -11.78 9.30
N ASN A 131 5.53 -10.72 10.11
CA ASN A 131 4.47 -10.35 11.07
C ASN A 131 3.20 -9.86 10.35
N GLU A 132 2.35 -10.80 9.95
CA GLU A 132 1.04 -10.53 9.36
C GLU A 132 0.12 -9.84 10.37
N LYS A 133 -0.68 -8.88 9.90
CA LYS A 133 -1.68 -8.17 10.71
C LYS A 133 -2.96 -8.98 10.84
N ASN A 134 -3.64 -8.82 11.98
CA ASN A 134 -4.98 -9.35 12.16
C ASN A 134 -5.99 -8.62 11.24
N VAL A 135 -6.80 -9.36 10.49
CA VAL A 135 -7.79 -8.79 9.56
C VAL A 135 -8.79 -7.86 10.25
N GLN A 136 -9.19 -8.13 11.50
CA GLN A 136 -10.12 -7.29 12.25
C GLN A 136 -9.50 -5.92 12.56
N ASN A 137 -8.21 -5.88 12.87
CA ASN A 137 -7.50 -4.61 13.08
C ASN A 137 -7.44 -3.80 11.78
N LEU A 138 -7.22 -4.45 10.63
CA LEU A 138 -7.21 -3.78 9.33
C LEU A 138 -8.58 -3.20 8.99
N LEU A 139 -9.66 -3.96 9.22
CA LEU A 139 -11.03 -3.48 9.04
C LEU A 139 -11.37 -2.31 9.98
N ALA A 140 -10.90 -2.37 11.24
CA ALA A 140 -11.06 -1.27 12.19
C ALA A 140 -10.35 0.01 11.71
N VAL A 141 -9.13 -0.11 11.17
CA VAL A 141 -8.39 1.03 10.59
C VAL A 141 -9.15 1.63 9.40
N ILE A 142 -9.69 0.79 8.50
CA ILE A 142 -10.50 1.27 7.37
C ILE A 142 -11.73 2.04 7.87
N LYS A 143 -12.42 1.51 8.89
CA LYS A 143 -13.58 2.17 9.50
C LYS A 143 -13.22 3.52 10.11
N VAL A 144 -12.14 3.60 10.89
CA VAL A 144 -11.65 4.86 11.49
C VAL A 144 -11.22 5.85 10.41
N ALA A 145 -10.65 5.39 9.30
CA ALA A 145 -10.29 6.21 8.15
C ALA A 145 -11.49 6.68 7.32
N GLY A 146 -12.73 6.34 7.70
CA GLY A 146 -13.96 6.77 7.05
C GLY A 146 -14.41 5.89 5.88
N GLY A 147 -13.86 4.67 5.76
CA GLY A 147 -14.32 3.68 4.79
C GLY A 147 -15.74 3.21 5.12
N MET A 148 -16.56 3.09 4.07
CA MET A 148 -17.95 2.70 4.13
C MET A 148 -18.09 1.28 3.61
N THR A 149 -18.55 0.38 4.45
CA THR A 149 -18.87 -1.01 4.06
C THR A 149 -20.11 -1.02 3.17
N ALA A 150 -20.20 -2.06 2.33
CA ALA A 150 -21.44 -2.40 1.63
C ALA A 150 -22.59 -2.67 2.62
#